data_AF-A0A949E6S2-F1
#
_entry.id   AF-A0A949E6S2-F1
#
_cell.length_a   1.000
_cell.length_b   1.000
_cell.length_c   1.000
_cell.angle_alpha   90.00
_cell.angle_beta   90.00
_cell.angle_gamma   90.00
#
_symmetry.space_group_name_H-M   'P 1'
#
loop_
_entity.id
_entity.type
_entity.pdbx_description
1 polymer ?
#
loop_
_entity_poly.entity_id
_entity_poly.type
_entity_poly.pdbx_seq_one_letter_code
_entity_poly.pdbx_strand_id
1 'polypeptide(L)'
;MKKILLTITLVAMLCTQALAESSVWKVQKGDSVLFLGGTFHLLHPSDFPLPPEFEKAYKASELLVFETDIGKSKEAAAQQKLMAKAMYADGSTIDKYLSLKTYKSLNAYCAANGIPLESLKHFKPSIIAVTIAAV
;
A
#
# COMPACT_ATOMS: atom_id res chain seq x y z
N MET A 1 10.11 -30.26 -31.52
CA MET A 1 9.15 -30.05 -30.41
C MET A 1 9.71 -30.50 -29.05
N LYS A 2 10.10 -31.76 -28.85
CA LYS A 2 10.64 -32.26 -27.56
C LYS A 2 11.85 -31.47 -27.02
N LYS A 3 12.79 -31.09 -27.89
CA LYS A 3 13.98 -30.29 -27.52
C LYS A 3 13.61 -28.87 -27.06
N ILE A 4 12.66 -28.22 -27.75
CA ILE A 4 12.17 -26.88 -27.40
C ILE A 4 11.44 -26.93 -26.06
N LEU A 5 10.61 -27.96 -25.84
CA LEU A 5 9.91 -28.15 -24.57
C LEU A 5 10.92 -28.36 -23.42
N LEU A 6 11.95 -29.18 -23.64
CA LEU A 6 13.02 -29.40 -22.66
C LEU A 6 13.78 -28.10 -22.32
N THR A 7 14.09 -27.27 -23.33
CA THR A 7 14.76 -25.98 -23.12
C THR A 7 13.89 -25.01 -22.33
N ILE A 8 12.59 -24.92 -22.63
CA ILE A 8 11.66 -24.04 -21.88
C ILE A 8 11.54 -24.49 -20.42
N THR A 9 11.43 -25.80 -20.18
CA THR A 9 11.36 -26.35 -18.81
C THR A 9 12.65 -26.08 -18.04
N LEU A 10 13.81 -26.19 -18.68
CA LEU A 10 15.11 -25.91 -18.06
C LEU A 10 15.28 -24.43 -17.71
N VAL A 11 14.87 -23.52 -18.60
CA VAL A 11 14.90 -22.07 -18.36
C VAL A 11 13.95 -21.69 -17.22
N ALA A 12 12.75 -22.28 -17.17
CA ALA A 12 11.79 -22.05 -16.09
C ALA A 12 12.31 -22.53 -14.72
N MET A 13 13.09 -23.62 -14.68
CA MET A 13 13.74 -24.10 -13.44
C MET A 13 14.94 -23.23 -13.01
N LEU A 14 15.60 -22.54 -13.95
CA LEU A 14 16.73 -21.64 -13.67
C LEU A 14 16.30 -20.23 -13.25
N CYS A 15 15.01 -19.88 -13.40
CA CYS A 15 14.46 -18.67 -12.81
C CYS A 15 14.41 -18.81 -11.29
N THR A 16 15.48 -18.40 -10.60
CA THR A 16 15.44 -18.18 -9.15
C THR A 16 14.36 -17.16 -8.85
N GLN A 17 13.37 -17.54 -8.05
CA GLN A 17 12.43 -16.58 -7.51
C GLN A 17 13.23 -15.61 -6.63
N ALA A 18 13.32 -14.36 -7.04
CA ALA A 18 13.81 -13.29 -6.18
C ALA A 18 12.74 -13.04 -5.12
N LEU A 19 12.79 -13.81 -4.03
CA LEU A 19 11.99 -13.57 -2.85
C LEU A 19 12.70 -12.50 -2.04
N ALA A 20 12.17 -11.27 -2.08
CA ALA A 20 12.59 -10.23 -1.17
C ALA A 20 11.80 -10.41 0.14
N GLU A 21 12.50 -10.72 1.23
CA GLU A 21 11.92 -10.87 2.57
C GLU A 21 11.50 -9.51 3.18
N SER A 22 11.95 -8.40 2.56
CA SER A 22 11.68 -7.03 2.99
C SER A 22 11.48 -6.11 1.77
N SER A 23 10.75 -5.01 1.97
CA SER A 23 10.52 -3.96 0.95
C SER A 23 11.70 -2.98 0.80
N VAL A 24 12.92 -3.39 1.16
CA VAL A 24 14.14 -2.58 1.07
C VAL A 24 14.99 -3.03 -0.11
N TRP A 25 15.21 -2.12 -1.04
CA TRP A 25 16.02 -2.35 -2.24
C TRP A 25 17.33 -1.58 -2.15
N LYS A 26 18.45 -2.22 -2.52
CA LYS A 26 19.74 -1.56 -2.66
C LYS A 26 20.06 -1.36 -4.14
N VAL A 27 20.30 -0.12 -4.54
CA VAL A 27 20.78 0.27 -5.87
C VAL A 27 22.20 0.79 -5.71
N GLN A 28 23.15 0.26 -6.49
CA GLN A 28 24.56 0.64 -6.40
C GLN A 28 25.16 0.89 -7.77
N LYS A 29 25.93 1.98 -7.90
CA LYS A 29 26.75 2.31 -9.07
C LYS A 29 28.12 2.78 -8.61
N GLY A 30 29.15 1.95 -8.81
CA GLY A 30 30.47 2.18 -8.21
C GLY A 30 30.36 2.22 -6.69
N ASP A 31 30.86 3.31 -6.08
CA ASP A 31 30.78 3.54 -4.64
C ASP A 31 29.48 4.23 -4.20
N SER A 32 28.66 4.71 -5.13
CA SER A 32 27.38 5.34 -4.82
C SER A 32 26.31 4.29 -4.53
N VAL A 33 25.69 4.38 -3.36
CA VAL A 33 24.62 3.48 -2.90
C VAL A 33 23.36 4.29 -2.59
N LEU A 34 22.22 3.81 -3.08
CA LEU A 34 20.89 4.27 -2.71
C LEU A 34 20.10 3.09 -2.14
N PHE A 35 19.50 3.28 -0.97
CA PHE A 35 18.49 2.36 -0.46
C PHE A 35 17.10 2.94 -0.72
N LEU A 36 16.21 2.13 -1.31
CA LEU A 36 14.80 2.44 -1.49
C LEU A 36 13.98 1.54 -0.57
N GLY A 37 13.52 2.10 0.55
CA GLY A 37 12.61 1.43 1.48
C GLY A 37 11.16 1.73 1.12
N GLY A 38 10.40 0.71 0.73
CA GLY A 38 8.96 0.82 0.55
C GLY A 38 8.25 0.88 1.91
N THR A 39 7.46 1.92 2.14
CA THR A 39 6.67 2.08 3.37
C THR A 39 5.19 1.87 3.08
N PHE A 40 4.44 1.51 4.13
CA PHE A 40 2.99 1.48 4.09
C PHE A 40 2.47 2.31 5.27
N HIS A 41 1.63 3.31 5.00
CA HIS A 41 1.16 4.25 6.02
C HIS A 41 0.17 3.64 7.02
N LEU A 42 -0.35 2.43 6.75
CA LEU A 42 -1.35 1.76 7.58
C LEU A 42 -0.76 0.59 8.38
N LEU A 43 0.57 0.54 8.57
CA LEU A 43 1.15 -0.44 9.47
C LEU A 43 0.64 -0.22 10.90
N HIS A 44 0.29 -1.32 11.56
CA HIS A 44 -0.13 -1.36 12.95
C HIS A 44 1.08 -1.30 13.88
N PRO A 45 0.91 -0.87 15.14
CA PRO A 45 1.97 -0.96 16.14
C PRO A 45 2.51 -2.39 16.33
N SER A 46 1.68 -3.42 16.11
CA SER A 46 2.07 -4.84 16.16
C SER A 46 2.94 -5.29 14.99
N ASP A 47 3.04 -4.48 13.92
CA ASP A 47 3.89 -4.79 12.77
C ASP A 47 5.37 -4.44 13.05
N PHE A 48 5.67 -3.89 14.23
CA PHE A 48 7.04 -3.72 14.72
C PHE A 48 7.55 -4.99 15.44
N PRO A 49 8.87 -5.26 15.37
CA PRO A 49 9.88 -4.52 14.63
C PRO A 49 9.79 -4.76 13.11
N LEU A 50 10.15 -3.74 12.32
CA LEU A 50 10.32 -3.91 10.88
C LEU A 50 11.41 -4.96 10.58
N PRO A 51 11.40 -5.56 9.38
CA PRO A 51 12.47 -6.45 8.95
C PRO A 51 13.87 -5.82 9.14
N PRO A 52 14.87 -6.61 9.56
CA PRO A 52 16.19 -6.09 9.93
C PRO A 52 16.93 -5.34 8.81
N GLU A 53 16.50 -5.49 7.56
CA GLU A 53 17.01 -4.79 6.38
C GLU A 53 16.79 -3.28 6.48
N PHE A 54 15.71 -2.82 7.12
CA PHE A 54 15.45 -1.39 7.34
C PHE A 54 16.54 -0.79 8.23
N GLU A 55 16.81 -1.42 9.37
CA GLU A 55 17.86 -0.97 10.29
C GLU A 55 19.26 -0.98 9.64
N LYS A 56 19.55 -1.99 8.82
CA LYS A 56 20.82 -2.03 8.06
C LYS A 56 20.92 -0.85 7.08
N ALA A 57 19.84 -0.55 6.35
CA ALA A 57 19.81 0.56 5.41
C ALA A 57 19.94 1.91 6.12
N TYR A 58 19.24 2.12 7.24
CA TYR A 58 19.34 3.36 8.02
C TYR A 58 20.75 3.58 8.54
N LYS A 59 21.39 2.56 9.12
CA LYS A 59 22.78 2.68 9.63
C LYS A 59 23.82 2.91 8.53
N ALA A 60 23.55 2.45 7.32
CA ALA A 60 24.43 2.63 6.17
C ALA A 60 24.18 3.94 5.39
N SER A 61 23.15 4.73 5.77
CA SER A 61 22.76 5.93 5.05
C SER A 61 23.18 7.19 5.81
N GLU A 62 23.82 8.12 5.10
CA GLU A 62 24.17 9.44 5.65
C GLU A 62 22.99 10.42 5.65
N LEU A 63 22.05 10.22 4.73
CA LEU A 63 20.89 11.08 4.52
C LEU A 63 19.63 10.21 4.34
N LEU A 64 18.56 10.59 5.04
CA LEU A 64 17.22 10.02 4.86
C LEU A 64 16.32 11.03 4.15
N VAL A 65 15.70 10.58 3.05
CA VAL A 65 14.77 11.39 2.25
C VAL A 65 13.43 10.66 2.18
N PHE A 66 12.35 11.39 2.43
CA PHE A 66 10.98 10.89 2.33
C PHE A 66 10.34 11.28 0.98
N GLU A 67 9.28 10.58 0.59
CA GLU A 67 8.53 10.85 -0.65
C GLU A 67 7.97 12.28 -0.72
N THR A 68 7.65 12.85 0.44
CA THR A 68 7.09 14.20 0.55
C THR A 68 7.42 14.84 1.90
N ASP A 69 7.12 16.13 2.02
CA ASP A 69 7.17 16.85 3.28
C ASP A 69 6.00 16.41 4.19
N ILE A 70 6.32 15.56 5.16
CA ILE A 70 5.37 15.02 6.14
C ILE A 70 4.82 16.12 7.06
N GLY A 71 5.53 17.26 7.21
CA GLY A 71 5.03 18.42 7.95
C GLY A 71 3.85 19.06 7.21
N LYS A 72 4.02 19.30 5.90
CA LYS A 72 2.98 19.92 5.06
C LYS A 72 1.72 19.07 4.92
N SER A 73 1.84 17.74 4.97
CA SER A 73 0.65 16.86 4.90
C SER A 73 -0.27 17.02 6.11
N LYS A 74 0.21 17.60 7.22
CA LYS A 74 -0.59 17.86 8.43
C LYS A 74 -1.31 19.21 8.38
N GLU A 75 -1.05 20.04 7.38
CA GLU A 75 -1.71 21.34 7.24
C GLU A 75 -3.19 21.17 6.89
N ALA A 76 -4.04 22.05 7.44
CA ALA A 76 -5.48 22.02 7.21
C ALA A 76 -5.84 22.09 5.72
N ALA A 77 -5.11 22.89 4.93
CA ALA A 77 -5.32 23.01 3.50
C ALA A 77 -5.05 21.69 2.75
N ALA A 78 -4.01 20.95 3.14
CA ALA A 78 -3.70 19.64 2.59
C ALA A 78 -4.79 18.61 2.94
N GLN A 79 -5.26 18.60 4.19
CA GLN A 79 -6.34 17.74 4.65
C GLN A 79 -7.67 18.02 3.91
N GLN A 80 -8.02 19.30 3.74
CA GLN A 80 -9.21 19.70 3.00
C GLN A 80 -9.14 19.26 1.54
N LYS A 81 -7.98 19.42 0.90
CA LYS A 81 -7.76 18.97 -0.49
C LYS A 81 -7.89 17.45 -0.60
N LEU A 82 -7.36 16.70 0.36
CA LEU A 82 -7.50 15.24 0.41
C LEU A 82 -8.98 14.85 0.52
N MET A 83 -9.72 15.43 1.45
CA MET A 83 -11.15 15.15 1.63
C MET A 83 -11.98 15.46 0.39
N ALA A 84 -11.72 16.60 -0.27
CA ALA A 84 -12.38 16.95 -1.53
C ALA A 84 -12.11 15.94 -2.66
N LYS A 85 -10.96 15.24 -2.62
CA LYS A 85 -10.66 14.16 -3.58
C LYS A 85 -11.22 12.80 -3.14
N ALA A 86 -11.29 12.57 -1.83
CA ALA A 86 -11.75 11.35 -1.20
C ALA A 86 -13.26 11.11 -1.36
N MET A 87 -14.06 12.17 -1.44
CA MET A 87 -15.53 12.11 -1.45
C MET A 87 -16.13 12.35 -2.84
N TYR A 88 -17.38 11.93 -3.03
CA TYR A 88 -18.19 12.35 -4.17
C TYR A 88 -18.65 13.79 -4.02
N ALA A 89 -18.48 14.61 -5.06
CA ALA A 89 -18.85 16.02 -5.05
C ALA A 89 -20.31 16.27 -5.51
N ASP A 90 -20.94 15.28 -6.12
CA ASP A 90 -22.30 15.34 -6.69
C ASP A 90 -23.37 14.82 -5.73
N GLY A 91 -23.01 14.50 -4.49
CA GLY A 91 -23.89 13.90 -3.50
C GLY A 91 -24.17 12.41 -3.72
N SER A 92 -23.57 11.78 -4.73
CA SER A 92 -23.67 10.33 -4.93
C SER A 92 -23.13 9.56 -3.73
N THR A 93 -23.59 8.32 -3.60
CA THR A 93 -23.22 7.39 -2.54
C THR A 93 -22.61 6.11 -3.12
N ILE A 94 -21.88 5.37 -2.28
CA ILE A 94 -21.11 4.21 -2.70
C ILE A 94 -21.94 3.08 -3.30
N ASP A 95 -23.22 2.93 -2.90
CA ASP A 95 -24.16 1.94 -3.43
C ASP A 95 -24.44 2.13 -4.92
N LYS A 96 -24.33 3.36 -5.45
CA LYS A 96 -24.47 3.63 -6.89
C LYS A 96 -23.32 3.05 -7.71
N TYR A 97 -22.15 2.85 -7.10
CA TYR A 97 -20.91 2.44 -7.79
C TYR A 97 -20.49 1.00 -7.50
N LEU A 98 -21.11 0.35 -6.51
CA LEU A 98 -20.84 -1.04 -6.18
C LEU A 98 -21.94 -1.95 -6.69
N SER A 99 -21.56 -3.17 -7.09
CA SER A 99 -22.54 -4.22 -7.29
C SER A 99 -23.27 -4.53 -5.97
N LEU A 100 -24.52 -4.98 -6.04
CA LEU A 100 -25.29 -5.38 -4.85
C LEU A 100 -24.54 -6.42 -3.99
N LYS A 101 -23.83 -7.35 -4.65
CA LYS A 101 -22.99 -8.36 -3.96
C LYS A 101 -21.87 -7.69 -3.16
N THR A 102 -21.12 -6.79 -3.78
CA THR A 102 -20.01 -6.09 -3.14
C THR A 102 -20.49 -5.18 -2.01
N TYR A 103 -21.60 -4.48 -2.19
CA TYR A 103 -22.18 -3.63 -1.14
C TYR A 103 -22.61 -4.44 0.08
N LYS A 104 -23.22 -5.61 -0.11
CA LYS A 104 -23.57 -6.53 0.98
C LYS A 104 -22.32 -7.03 1.73
N SER A 105 -21.25 -7.38 1.01
CA SER A 105 -19.99 -7.78 1.62
C SER A 105 -19.35 -6.65 2.44
N LEU A 106 -19.37 -5.43 1.91
CA LEU A 106 -18.89 -4.25 2.64
C LEU A 106 -19.70 -4.02 3.93
N ASN A 107 -21.03 -4.08 3.84
CA ASN A 107 -21.90 -3.91 4.99
C ASN A 107 -21.64 -4.95 6.09
N ALA A 108 -21.47 -6.22 5.70
CA ALA A 108 -21.14 -7.30 6.64
C ALA A 108 -19.78 -7.08 7.32
N TYR A 109 -18.75 -6.69 6.56
CA TYR A 109 -17.44 -6.38 7.12
C TYR A 109 -17.51 -5.20 8.09
N CYS A 110 -18.17 -4.11 7.71
CA CYS A 110 -18.34 -2.93 8.54
C CYS A 110 -19.07 -3.26 9.86
N ALA A 111 -20.17 -4.03 9.79
CA ALA A 111 -20.91 -4.46 10.98
C ALA A 111 -20.06 -5.33 11.93
N ALA A 112 -19.26 -6.25 11.39
CA ALA A 112 -18.38 -7.12 12.18
C ALA A 112 -17.26 -6.35 12.90
N ASN A 113 -16.83 -5.22 12.34
CA ASN A 113 -15.71 -4.41 12.85
C ASN A 113 -16.18 -3.11 13.54
N GLY A 114 -17.47 -2.96 13.82
CA GLY A 114 -18.01 -1.77 14.51
C GLY A 114 -17.93 -0.48 13.71
N ILE A 115 -17.81 -0.56 12.39
CA ILE A 115 -17.72 0.59 11.48
C ILE A 115 -19.13 0.96 10.99
N PRO A 116 -19.66 2.16 11.26
CA PRO A 116 -20.94 2.58 10.72
C PRO A 116 -20.85 2.81 9.21
N LEU A 117 -21.51 1.99 8.39
CA LEU A 117 -21.45 2.14 6.92
C LEU A 117 -21.91 3.54 6.44
N GLU A 118 -22.84 4.16 7.18
CA GLU A 118 -23.30 5.53 6.92
C GLU A 118 -22.17 6.57 6.96
N SER A 119 -21.13 6.38 7.78
CA SER A 119 -19.99 7.28 7.81
C SER A 119 -19.14 7.18 6.53
N LEU A 120 -19.25 6.05 5.82
CA LEU A 120 -18.46 5.75 4.63
C LEU A 120 -19.19 6.08 3.31
N LYS A 121 -20.51 6.32 3.36
CA LYS A 121 -21.35 6.30 2.15
C LYS A 121 -20.96 7.31 1.07
N HIS A 122 -20.39 8.45 1.45
CA HIS A 122 -19.97 9.50 0.52
C HIS A 122 -18.51 9.41 0.08
N PHE A 123 -17.75 8.47 0.65
CA PHE A 123 -16.38 8.22 0.22
C PHE A 123 -16.33 7.41 -1.06
N LYS A 124 -15.31 7.66 -1.85
CA LYS A 124 -14.98 6.86 -3.03
C LYS A 124 -14.48 5.48 -2.62
N PRO A 125 -14.61 4.47 -3.49
CA PRO A 125 -14.25 3.09 -3.17
C PRO A 125 -12.80 2.93 -2.72
N SER A 126 -11.88 3.72 -3.30
CA SER A 126 -10.46 3.69 -2.94
C SER A 126 -10.20 4.06 -1.48
N ILE A 127 -10.93 5.04 -0.95
CA ILE A 127 -10.77 5.49 0.44
C ILE A 127 -11.40 4.48 1.39
N ILE A 128 -12.57 3.95 1.04
CA ILE A 128 -13.22 2.90 1.80
C ILE A 128 -12.31 1.67 1.92
N ALA A 129 -11.69 1.24 0.82
CA ALA A 129 -10.76 0.11 0.81
C ALA A 129 -9.56 0.33 1.74
N VAL A 130 -8.98 1.53 1.73
CA VAL A 130 -7.88 1.92 2.63
C VAL A 130 -8.36 1.89 4.10
N THR A 131 -9.51 2.49 4.40
CA THR A 131 -10.04 2.56 5.76
C THR A 131 -10.30 1.18 6.35
N ILE A 132 -10.94 0.28 5.59
CA ILE A 132 -11.25 -1.07 6.10
C ILE A 132 -10.03 -1.99 6.11
N ALA A 133 -8.93 -1.65 5.43
CA ALA A 133 -7.69 -2.41 5.51
C ALA A 133 -6.85 -2.08 6.76
N ALA A 134 -7.20 -0.99 7.46
CA ALA A 134 -6.49 -0.48 8.63
C ALA A 134 -7.19 -0.83 9.97
N VAL A 135 -8.13 -1.77 9.94
CA VAL A 135 -8.90 -2.26 11.11
C VAL A 135 -8.60 -3.73 11.34
#